data_AF-A0A4R4KWG6-F1
#
_entry.id   AF-A0A4R4KWG6-F1
#
_cell.length_a   1.000
_cell.length_b   1.000
_cell.length_c   1.000
_cell.angle_alpha   90.00
_cell.angle_beta   90.00
_cell.angle_gamma   90.00
#
_symmetry.space_group_name_H-M   'P 1'
#
loop_
_entity.id
_entity.type
_entity.pdbx_description
1 polymer ?
#
loop_
_entity_poly.entity_id
_entity_poly.type
_entity_poly.pdbx_seq_one_letter_code
_entity_poly.pdbx_strand_id
1 'polypeptide(L)'
;MSLDGWNTVLVLGGIRSGKSEFAESLVAGAPAVRYVATSTAGGPEDAEWTARLAAHRARRPGSWTTEETADQPRRLADVLASAGPGETLLVDDLGGWVTVLLDPAHQPADDEATVAELAAAVRDTAARVVLVSPEVGLSLVPTTPLGRAFTDALGAANRAVADACDAVALVVAGQPVWLKPVAVPRTAEVPTRRSAAANGASGPVAAAETPLPTVLTPGTSAPATAGTGAGGDWAAPTMALPMVATGLVIQAGMELPMPDEDAGGQAVDRLGTLDVPGAGFGTLERVVTFAAATQGTANPTPWTTVRALLLHGDHTGGAAAGSVPGDSSRRAEQARAGAGPLARLAAEVGATLQVVDTPSSAPMEQEPALGGAAVESALRYGWRLAEEAADAGVQLLVLGACGAGTETAAAAVLAATAGAEAPAVLGRVYTADGQIDDAAWMVRCAAVRDALHRTRNSPRDARDVLAELGGGDVAVATGVLLGATARRVPVLLDGPVGLAAGMISRDLAGQVRHWCLLADHGGQPAVRLAADVLGLTPLLDLRLDLGEGANALAALPLLRSVLSLAAALPVRPRLGGGPDSEDEPDFTEPEPAGPGPTTTHPESGGRAG
;
A
#
# COMPACT_ATOMS: atom_id res chain seq x y z
N MET A 1 28.18 -12.20 20.28
CA MET A 1 27.46 -11.88 19.02
C MET A 1 26.09 -11.35 19.43
N SER A 2 25.79 -10.09 19.09
CA SER A 2 24.53 -9.42 19.43
C SER A 2 23.35 -10.19 18.81
N LEU A 3 22.27 -10.36 19.57
CA LEU A 3 21.03 -11.04 19.15
C LEU A 3 20.30 -10.32 18.00
N ASP A 4 20.74 -9.10 17.66
CA ASP A 4 20.03 -8.18 16.75
C ASP A 4 20.71 -8.03 15.37
N GLY A 5 21.83 -8.73 15.12
CA GLY A 5 22.49 -8.82 13.80
C GLY A 5 23.29 -7.59 13.34
N TRP A 6 23.31 -6.49 14.09
CA TRP A 6 24.10 -5.28 13.81
C TRP A 6 25.17 -5.03 14.88
N ASN A 7 26.26 -4.37 14.48
CA ASN A 7 27.26 -3.78 15.37
C ASN A 7 27.10 -2.26 15.45
N THR A 8 26.72 -1.59 14.36
CA THR A 8 26.54 -0.14 14.31
C THR A 8 25.17 0.29 13.79
N VAL A 9 24.50 1.22 14.50
CA VAL A 9 23.18 1.76 14.12
C VAL A 9 23.20 3.28 14.16
N LEU A 10 22.69 3.91 13.11
CA LEU A 10 22.35 5.33 13.11
C LEU A 10 20.85 5.53 13.33
N VAL A 11 20.49 6.34 14.32
CA VAL A 11 19.12 6.74 14.66
C VAL A 11 18.92 8.21 14.30
N LEU A 12 18.17 8.44 13.24
CA LEU A 12 17.76 9.75 12.74
C LEU A 12 16.39 10.15 13.31
N GLY A 13 16.11 11.44 13.40
CA GLY A 13 14.74 11.89 13.68
C GLY A 13 14.61 13.39 13.89
N GLY A 14 13.37 13.88 13.77
CA GLY A 14 13.03 15.28 14.03
C GLY A 14 13.11 15.66 15.52
N ILE A 15 12.90 16.94 15.82
CA ILE A 15 12.77 17.43 17.20
C ILE A 15 11.56 16.76 17.87
N ARG A 16 11.75 16.23 19.09
CA ARG A 16 10.70 15.51 19.86
C ARG A 16 10.10 14.30 19.13
N SER A 17 10.83 13.71 18.20
CA SER A 17 10.40 12.51 17.49
C SER A 17 10.45 11.22 18.33
N GLY A 18 11.12 11.22 19.49
CA GLY A 18 11.38 10.00 20.27
C GLY A 18 12.72 9.30 19.94
N LYS A 19 13.60 9.94 19.15
CA LYS A 19 14.86 9.33 18.68
C LYS A 19 15.82 8.92 19.80
N SER A 20 15.96 9.73 20.84
CA SER A 20 16.84 9.41 21.97
C SER A 20 16.27 8.27 22.81
N GLU A 21 14.96 8.24 23.06
CA GLU A 21 14.29 7.14 23.77
C GLU A 21 14.43 5.81 23.01
N PHE A 22 14.27 5.84 21.68
CA PHE A 22 14.49 4.67 20.86
C PHE A 22 15.96 4.22 20.89
N ALA A 23 16.92 5.13 20.76
CA ALA A 23 18.35 4.81 20.83
C ALA A 23 18.77 4.22 22.18
N GLU A 24 18.25 4.77 23.29
CA GLU A 24 18.45 4.23 24.63
C GLU A 24 17.89 2.80 24.76
N SER A 25 16.73 2.51 24.15
CA SER A 25 16.13 1.17 24.16
C SER A 25 17.01 0.11 23.47
N LEU A 26 17.79 0.50 22.46
CA LEU A 26 18.70 -0.40 21.73
C LEU A 26 19.93 -0.82 22.55
N VAL A 27 20.26 -0.08 23.61
CA VAL A 27 21.42 -0.35 24.48
C VAL A 27 21.02 -0.73 25.91
N ALA A 28 19.72 -0.71 26.24
CA ALA A 28 19.22 -0.95 27.60
C ALA A 28 19.60 -2.33 28.18
N GLY A 29 19.78 -3.35 27.32
CA GLY A 29 20.19 -4.69 27.72
C GLY A 29 21.71 -4.89 27.87
N ALA A 30 22.53 -3.88 27.60
CA ALA A 30 23.99 -3.98 27.67
C ALA A 30 24.49 -3.89 29.13
N PRO A 31 25.50 -4.69 29.52
CA PRO A 31 26.01 -4.73 30.89
C PRO A 31 26.70 -3.42 31.33
N ALA A 32 27.28 -2.70 30.38
CA ALA A 32 27.86 -1.38 30.57
C ALA A 32 27.69 -0.56 29.27
N VAL A 33 27.32 0.71 29.42
CA VAL A 33 27.17 1.64 28.29
C VAL A 33 28.04 2.86 28.55
N ARG A 34 28.86 3.22 27.55
CA ARG A 34 29.60 4.47 27.51
C ARG A 34 28.80 5.48 26.69
N TYR A 35 28.22 6.45 27.38
CA TYR A 35 27.51 7.56 26.75
C TYR A 35 28.51 8.62 26.29
N VAL A 36 28.53 8.94 25.01
CA VAL A 36 29.42 9.94 24.43
C VAL A 36 28.63 11.22 24.16
N ALA A 37 28.89 12.24 24.99
CA ALA A 37 28.29 13.56 24.85
C ALA A 37 29.14 14.42 23.91
N THR A 38 28.52 14.90 22.84
CA THR A 38 29.18 15.64 21.75
C THR A 38 28.89 17.13 21.78
N SER A 39 27.82 17.55 22.47
CA SER A 39 27.44 18.96 22.63
C SER A 39 28.16 19.60 23.82
N THR A 40 28.51 20.88 23.70
CA THR A 40 29.01 21.66 24.84
C THR A 40 27.92 21.84 25.91
N ALA A 41 28.32 21.92 27.17
CA ALA A 41 27.43 22.41 28.22
C ALA A 41 27.07 23.86 27.83
N GLY A 42 25.79 24.15 27.58
CA GLY A 42 25.40 25.47 27.09
C GLY A 42 25.83 26.59 28.04
N GLY A 43 25.94 27.80 27.50
CA GLY A 43 26.27 28.97 28.29
C GLY A 43 25.26 29.21 29.42
N PRO A 44 25.64 29.96 30.47
CA PRO A 44 24.80 30.22 31.65
C PRO A 44 23.46 30.92 31.37
N GLU A 45 23.21 31.35 30.12
CA GLU A 45 22.01 32.06 29.68
C GLU A 45 20.94 31.15 29.05
N ASP A 46 21.24 29.88 28.75
CA ASP A 46 20.27 28.93 28.15
C ASP A 46 19.71 27.96 29.21
N ALA A 47 18.74 28.46 29.97
CA ALA A 47 18.06 27.69 31.02
C ALA A 47 17.25 26.50 30.46
N GLU A 48 16.72 26.61 29.23
CA GLU A 48 15.96 25.53 28.59
C GLU A 48 16.89 24.38 28.18
N TRP A 49 18.03 24.69 27.57
CA TRP A 49 19.06 23.71 27.24
C TRP A 49 19.62 23.03 28.49
N THR A 50 19.91 23.82 29.54
CA THR A 50 20.39 23.29 30.83
C THR A 50 19.39 22.31 31.44
N ALA A 51 18.10 22.61 31.40
CA ALA A 51 17.05 21.72 31.89
C ALA A 51 16.94 20.43 31.05
N ARG A 52 17.11 20.52 29.72
CA ARG A 52 17.13 19.34 28.83
C ARG A 52 18.33 18.43 29.12
N LEU A 53 19.52 19.00 29.32
CA LEU A 53 20.71 18.23 29.73
C LEU A 53 20.50 17.54 31.07
N ALA A 54 19.90 18.22 32.04
CA ALA A 54 19.61 17.65 33.35
C ALA A 54 18.60 16.49 33.27
N ALA A 55 17.52 16.64 32.50
CA ALA A 55 16.53 15.59 32.28
C ALA A 55 17.15 14.37 31.59
N HIS A 56 17.99 14.60 30.59
CA HIS A 56 18.65 13.50 29.87
C HIS A 56 19.72 12.80 30.71
N ARG A 57 20.44 13.53 31.58
CA ARG A 57 21.35 12.93 32.59
C ARG A 57 20.59 12.10 33.64
N ALA A 58 19.43 12.58 34.11
CA ALA A 58 18.62 11.91 35.13
C ALA A 58 17.99 10.59 34.65
N ARG A 59 17.78 10.42 33.34
CA ARG A 59 17.23 9.19 32.75
C ARG A 59 18.24 8.03 32.64
N ARG A 60 19.53 8.32 32.78
CA ARG A 60 20.59 7.32 32.57
C ARG A 60 20.74 6.42 33.80
N PRO A 61 20.84 5.10 33.63
CA PRO A 61 21.21 4.20 34.71
C PRO A 61 22.57 4.58 35.32
N GLY A 62 22.73 4.44 36.64
CA GLY A 62 24.00 4.74 37.32
C GLY A 62 25.18 3.84 36.91
N SER A 63 24.91 2.77 36.15
CA SER A 63 25.92 1.90 35.54
C SER A 63 26.56 2.48 34.27
N TRP A 64 26.05 3.59 33.74
CA TRP A 64 26.57 4.22 32.52
C TRP A 64 27.72 5.17 32.85
N THR A 65 28.77 5.14 32.03
CA THR A 65 29.84 6.14 32.08
C THR A 65 29.57 7.23 31.05
N THR A 66 29.91 8.49 31.35
CA THR A 66 29.78 9.60 30.40
C THR A 66 31.16 10.08 30.00
N GLU A 67 31.39 10.18 28.69
CA GLU A 67 32.59 10.76 28.09
C GLU A 67 32.20 11.99 27.27
N GLU A 68 32.76 13.14 27.61
CA GLU A 68 32.47 14.40 26.91
C GLU A 68 33.55 14.64 25.84
N THR A 69 33.12 14.92 24.60
CA THR A 69 33.98 15.08 23.41
C THR A 69 33.83 16.46 22.75
N ALA A 70 33.07 17.35 23.38
CA ALA A 70 32.65 18.63 22.81
C ALA A 70 33.77 19.66 22.61
N ASP A 71 34.98 19.38 23.10
CA ASP A 71 36.13 20.28 23.01
C ASP A 71 36.98 20.08 21.73
N GLN A 72 36.88 18.91 21.07
CA GLN A 72 37.67 18.59 19.88
C GLN A 72 36.89 17.64 18.95
N PRO A 73 36.48 18.07 17.73
CA PRO A 73 35.69 17.23 16.81
C PRO A 73 36.30 15.84 16.52
N ARG A 74 37.64 15.75 16.44
CA ARG A 74 38.36 14.49 16.20
C ARG A 74 38.29 13.49 17.34
N ARG A 75 38.06 13.97 18.58
CA ARG A 75 38.02 13.12 19.77
C ARG A 75 36.92 12.07 19.69
N LEU A 76 35.81 12.36 19.00
CA LEU A 76 34.76 11.36 18.77
C LEU A 76 35.27 10.16 17.95
N ALA A 77 36.04 10.42 16.89
CA ALA A 77 36.64 9.36 16.08
C ALA A 77 37.66 8.55 16.88
N ASP A 78 38.48 9.19 17.71
CA ASP A 78 39.45 8.52 18.59
C ASP A 78 38.78 7.61 19.62
N VAL A 79 37.65 8.06 20.21
CA VAL A 79 36.86 7.26 21.14
C VAL A 79 36.26 6.03 20.45
N LEU A 80 35.75 6.17 19.23
CA LEU A 80 35.20 5.04 18.46
C LEU A 80 36.29 4.05 18.02
N ALA A 81 37.47 4.55 17.64
CA ALA A 81 38.60 3.74 17.20
C ALA A 81 39.28 2.99 18.36
N SER A 82 39.26 3.55 19.57
CA SER A 82 39.85 2.93 20.77
C SER A 82 38.90 1.96 21.49
N ALA A 83 37.62 1.91 21.11
CA ALA A 83 36.62 1.05 21.73
C ALA A 83 36.85 -0.44 21.41
N GLY A 84 36.97 -1.25 22.46
CA GLY A 84 37.27 -2.68 22.33
C GLY A 84 36.04 -3.56 21.99
N PRO A 85 36.26 -4.80 21.53
CA PRO A 85 35.19 -5.78 21.36
C PRO A 85 34.44 -6.03 22.67
N GLY A 86 33.11 -5.87 22.66
CA GLY A 86 32.25 -6.06 23.83
C GLY A 86 31.90 -4.78 24.59
N GLU A 87 32.47 -3.63 24.22
CA GLU A 87 31.99 -2.33 24.67
C GLU A 87 30.71 -1.92 23.93
N THR A 88 29.83 -1.16 24.60
CA THR A 88 28.63 -0.56 24.00
C THR A 88 28.68 0.95 24.17
N LEU A 89 28.61 1.68 23.06
CA LEU A 89 28.67 3.13 23.01
C LEU A 89 27.34 3.70 22.51
N LEU A 90 26.88 4.77 23.14
CA LEU A 90 25.74 5.58 22.69
C LEU A 90 26.22 7.02 22.48
N VAL A 91 26.26 7.46 21.23
CA VAL A 91 26.64 8.82 20.83
C VAL A 91 25.36 9.64 20.64
N ASP A 92 25.12 10.66 21.47
CA ASP A 92 23.95 11.54 21.36
C ASP A 92 24.39 13.00 21.62
N ASP A 93 24.40 13.89 20.60
CA ASP A 93 24.06 13.67 19.18
C ASP A 93 25.06 14.27 18.17
N LEU A 94 24.99 13.81 16.91
CA LEU A 94 25.81 14.37 15.84
C LEU A 94 25.47 15.85 15.52
N GLY A 95 24.30 16.35 15.92
CA GLY A 95 23.96 17.77 15.78
C GLY A 95 24.82 18.67 16.65
N GLY A 96 25.07 18.27 17.90
CA GLY A 96 26.02 18.92 18.80
C GLY A 96 27.44 18.84 18.25
N TRP A 97 27.83 17.68 17.70
CA TRP A 97 29.15 17.51 17.08
C TRP A 97 29.36 18.45 15.87
N VAL A 98 28.38 18.55 14.96
CA VAL A 98 28.42 19.49 13.82
C VAL A 98 28.46 20.94 14.29
N THR A 99 27.80 21.26 15.41
CA THR A 99 27.88 22.61 16.00
C THR A 99 29.31 22.96 16.41
N VAL A 100 30.06 22.02 16.99
CA VAL A 100 31.48 22.21 17.35
C VAL A 100 32.37 22.28 16.09
N LEU A 101 32.06 21.47 15.08
CA LEU A 101 32.77 21.45 13.80
C LEU A 101 32.71 22.82 13.09
N LEU A 102 31.52 23.45 13.09
CA LEU A 102 31.28 24.74 12.46
C LEU A 102 31.65 25.95 13.34
N ASP A 103 32.17 25.73 14.55
CA ASP A 103 32.57 26.81 15.45
C ASP A 103 33.69 27.64 14.79
N PRO A 104 33.54 28.98 14.66
CA PRO A 104 34.57 29.85 14.11
C PRO A 104 35.95 29.71 14.77
N ALA A 105 36.02 29.30 16.04
CA ALA A 105 37.28 29.06 16.75
C ALA A 105 38.09 27.88 16.16
N HIS A 106 37.43 26.95 15.46
CA HIS A 106 38.05 25.79 14.82
C HIS A 106 38.28 26.00 13.31
N GLN A 107 37.87 27.14 12.75
CA GLN A 107 37.92 27.39 11.31
C GLN A 107 39.12 28.28 10.90
N PRO A 108 39.68 28.09 9.68
CA PRO A 108 39.27 27.13 8.66
C PRO A 108 39.75 25.69 8.97
N ALA A 109 38.84 24.73 8.93
CA ALA A 109 39.13 23.29 9.03
C ALA A 109 38.65 22.55 7.77
N ASP A 110 39.18 21.35 7.57
CA ASP A 110 38.68 20.42 6.55
C ASP A 110 37.55 19.57 7.16
N ASP A 111 36.35 20.14 7.12
CA ASP A 111 35.16 19.53 7.70
C ASP A 111 34.79 18.22 6.98
N GLU A 112 35.02 18.14 5.66
CA GLU A 112 34.79 16.94 4.85
C GLU A 112 35.73 15.80 5.27
N ALA A 113 37.04 16.10 5.44
CA ALA A 113 37.99 15.12 5.95
C ALA A 113 37.63 14.65 7.37
N THR A 114 37.18 15.56 8.23
CA THR A 114 36.79 15.23 9.61
C THR A 114 35.55 14.33 9.65
N VAL A 115 34.56 14.57 8.78
CA VAL A 115 33.39 13.68 8.59
C VAL A 115 33.81 12.31 8.05
N ALA A 116 34.74 12.26 7.10
CA ALA A 116 35.26 11.01 6.55
C ALA A 116 36.03 10.20 7.59
N GLU A 117 36.84 10.85 8.44
CA GLU A 117 37.53 10.25 9.59
C GLU A 117 36.52 9.60 10.55
N LEU A 118 35.43 10.30 10.89
CA LEU A 118 34.36 9.76 11.74
C LEU A 118 33.68 8.54 11.10
N ALA A 119 33.33 8.62 9.81
CA ALA A 119 32.69 7.51 9.10
C ALA A 119 33.61 6.28 9.00
N ALA A 120 34.92 6.47 8.84
CA ALA A 120 35.90 5.38 8.88
C ALA A 120 35.94 4.74 10.28
N ALA A 121 36.00 5.55 11.34
CA ALA A 121 35.99 5.03 12.72
C ALA A 121 34.71 4.25 13.04
N VAL A 122 33.55 4.68 12.55
CA VAL A 122 32.28 3.94 12.68
C VAL A 122 32.33 2.61 11.91
N ARG A 123 32.92 2.59 10.71
CA ARG A 123 33.01 1.38 9.88
C ARG A 123 33.94 0.33 10.49
N ASP A 124 35.04 0.77 11.08
CA ASP A 124 36.13 -0.10 11.54
C ASP A 124 36.02 -0.50 13.02
N THR A 125 35.07 0.08 13.77
CA THR A 125 34.90 -0.23 15.20
C THR A 125 34.41 -1.66 15.43
N ALA A 126 35.01 -2.33 16.43
CA ALA A 126 34.59 -3.64 16.88
C ALA A 126 33.59 -3.58 18.05
N ALA A 127 33.29 -2.38 18.55
CA ALA A 127 32.32 -2.15 19.61
C ALA A 127 30.89 -2.10 19.06
N ARG A 128 29.91 -2.26 19.94
CA ARG A 128 28.50 -2.00 19.61
C ARG A 128 28.24 -0.50 19.71
N VAL A 129 27.84 0.17 18.63
CA VAL A 129 27.68 1.62 18.60
C VAL A 129 26.29 2.01 18.13
N VAL A 130 25.62 2.87 18.89
CA VAL A 130 24.39 3.56 18.48
C VAL A 130 24.69 5.05 18.38
N LEU A 131 24.46 5.64 17.21
CA LEU A 131 24.64 7.07 16.95
C LEU A 131 23.28 7.73 16.79
N VAL A 132 23.05 8.84 17.48
CA VAL A 132 21.84 9.65 17.36
C VAL A 132 22.17 10.91 16.58
N SER A 133 21.32 11.24 15.61
CA SER A 133 21.45 12.50 14.87
C SER A 133 20.09 13.12 14.56
N PRO A 134 19.96 14.46 14.61
CA PRO A 134 18.78 15.12 14.10
C PRO A 134 18.70 15.03 12.57
N GLU A 135 17.49 14.84 12.04
CA GLU A 135 17.19 14.96 10.61
C GLU A 135 16.50 16.30 10.34
N VAL A 136 17.29 17.32 9.99
CA VAL A 136 16.81 18.69 9.79
C VAL A 136 16.50 19.01 8.33
N GLY A 137 16.92 18.17 7.37
CA GLY A 137 16.68 18.36 5.94
C GLY A 137 15.21 18.21 5.54
N LEU A 138 14.38 17.67 6.45
CA LEU A 138 12.92 17.58 6.30
C LEU A 138 12.17 18.82 6.81
N SER A 139 12.87 19.84 7.30
CA SER A 139 12.32 21.10 7.79
C SER A 139 12.31 22.20 6.71
N LEU A 140 11.79 23.39 7.04
CA LEU A 140 11.93 24.58 6.21
C LEU A 140 13.41 24.96 6.04
N VAL A 141 13.78 25.43 4.85
CA VAL A 141 15.12 25.96 4.57
C VAL A 141 15.42 27.12 5.51
N PRO A 142 16.53 27.09 6.29
CA PRO A 142 16.86 28.17 7.21
C PRO A 142 17.06 29.51 6.49
N THR A 143 16.52 30.57 7.09
CA THR A 143 16.64 31.94 6.56
C THR A 143 18.04 32.51 6.77
N THR A 144 18.77 32.03 7.78
CA THR A 144 20.12 32.49 8.10
C THR A 144 21.20 31.69 7.34
N PRO A 145 22.30 32.33 6.90
CA PRO A 145 23.43 31.61 6.30
C PRO A 145 24.01 30.52 7.19
N LEU A 146 24.12 30.78 8.50
CA LEU A 146 24.62 29.82 9.47
C LEU A 146 23.70 28.59 9.58
N GLY A 147 22.37 28.79 9.54
CA GLY A 147 21.42 27.67 9.56
C GLY A 147 21.52 26.80 8.31
N ARG A 148 21.74 27.40 7.13
CA ARG A 148 21.97 26.63 5.89
C ARG A 148 23.28 25.85 5.95
N ALA A 149 24.38 26.49 6.37
CA ALA A 149 25.67 25.82 6.54
C ALA A 149 25.58 24.64 7.53
N PHE A 150 24.87 24.80 8.65
CA PHE A 150 24.58 23.72 9.59
C PHE A 150 23.78 22.58 8.96
N THR A 151 22.71 22.91 8.21
CA THR A 151 21.85 21.93 7.56
C THR A 151 22.63 21.11 6.52
N ASP A 152 23.45 21.77 5.71
CA ASP A 152 24.27 21.14 4.68
C ASP A 152 25.35 20.24 5.31
N ALA A 153 26.07 20.74 6.33
CA ALA A 153 27.10 19.98 7.04
C ALA A 153 26.53 18.75 7.78
N LEU A 154 25.39 18.91 8.47
CA LEU A 154 24.71 17.81 9.15
C LEU A 154 24.16 16.78 8.16
N GLY A 155 23.64 17.21 7.01
CA GLY A 155 23.21 16.31 5.94
C GLY A 155 24.38 15.51 5.35
N ALA A 156 25.54 16.14 5.16
CA ALA A 156 26.76 15.46 4.72
C ALA A 156 27.25 14.44 5.75
N ALA A 157 27.27 14.81 7.04
CA ALA A 157 27.65 13.91 8.14
C ALA A 157 26.69 12.72 8.26
N ASN A 158 25.37 12.97 8.23
CA ASN A 158 24.34 11.91 8.29
C ASN A 158 24.51 10.91 7.15
N ARG A 159 24.78 11.37 5.93
CA ARG A 159 25.02 10.50 4.77
C ARG A 159 26.25 9.63 4.96
N ALA A 160 27.38 10.23 5.33
CA ALA A 160 28.63 9.50 5.51
C ALA A 160 28.54 8.45 6.63
N VAL A 161 27.90 8.79 7.75
CA VAL A 161 27.70 7.87 8.88
C VAL A 161 26.67 6.78 8.54
N ALA A 162 25.60 7.10 7.83
CA ALA A 162 24.61 6.11 7.36
C ALA A 162 25.25 5.06 6.44
N ASP A 163 26.16 5.47 5.55
CA ASP A 163 26.91 4.57 4.67
C ASP A 163 27.90 3.68 5.45
N ALA A 164 28.38 4.14 6.60
CA ALA A 164 29.27 3.39 7.49
C ALA A 164 28.55 2.44 8.45
N CYS A 165 27.29 2.72 8.82
CA CYS A 165 26.53 1.90 9.78
C CYS A 165 25.95 0.63 9.14
N ASP A 166 25.79 -0.44 9.93
CA ASP A 166 25.11 -1.67 9.49
C ASP A 166 23.62 -1.44 9.23
N ALA A 167 22.98 -0.65 10.10
CA ALA A 167 21.57 -0.30 9.99
C ALA A 167 21.30 1.18 10.28
N VAL A 168 20.19 1.68 9.72
CA VAL A 168 19.77 3.08 9.86
C VAL A 168 18.27 3.11 10.11
N ALA A 169 17.84 3.82 11.15
CA ALA A 169 16.44 4.03 11.49
C ALA A 169 16.10 5.53 11.50
N LEU A 170 14.94 5.89 10.97
CA LEU A 170 14.34 7.21 11.09
C LEU A 170 13.16 7.13 12.07
N VAL A 171 13.19 7.90 13.15
CA VAL A 171 12.12 7.92 14.15
C VAL A 171 11.15 9.06 13.85
N VAL A 172 9.87 8.71 13.71
CA VAL A 172 8.76 9.65 13.46
C VAL A 172 7.64 9.35 14.45
N ALA A 173 7.23 10.34 15.24
CA ALA A 173 6.17 10.19 16.25
C ALA A 173 6.37 9.00 17.21
N GLY A 174 7.61 8.74 17.62
CA GLY A 174 8.00 7.64 18.50
C GLY A 174 8.12 6.29 17.80
N GLN A 175 7.89 6.23 16.48
CA GLN A 175 7.91 5.00 15.69
C GLN A 175 9.18 4.94 14.82
N PRO A 176 10.01 3.89 14.96
CA PRO A 176 11.19 3.72 14.11
C PRO A 176 10.82 3.16 12.74
N VAL A 177 11.32 3.78 11.67
CA VAL A 177 11.27 3.32 10.28
C VAL A 177 12.68 2.95 9.84
N TRP A 178 12.93 1.67 9.58
CA TRP A 178 14.25 1.21 9.15
C TRP A 178 14.51 1.58 7.68
N LEU A 179 15.46 2.50 7.45
CA LEU A 179 15.89 2.95 6.13
C LEU A 179 16.93 1.99 5.52
N LYS A 180 17.81 1.45 6.37
CA LYS A 180 18.80 0.42 6.02
C LYS A 180 18.59 -0.74 7.00
N PRO A 181 17.92 -1.83 6.58
CA PRO A 181 17.74 -2.99 7.44
C PRO A 181 19.05 -3.78 7.56
N VAL A 182 19.23 -4.45 8.70
CA VAL A 182 20.37 -5.33 8.95
C VAL A 182 20.45 -6.39 7.85
N ALA A 183 21.61 -6.53 7.21
CA ALA A 183 21.86 -7.67 6.34
C ALA A 183 21.78 -8.94 7.19
N VAL A 184 20.81 -9.81 6.92
CA VAL A 184 20.76 -11.15 7.51
C VAL A 184 22.13 -11.79 7.26
N PRO A 185 22.86 -12.27 8.28
CA PRO A 185 24.13 -12.93 8.07
C PRO A 185 23.90 -14.03 7.05
N ARG A 186 24.64 -14.02 5.94
CA ARG A 186 24.66 -15.15 5.02
C ARG A 186 24.94 -16.37 5.87
N THR A 187 23.95 -17.27 5.96
CA THR A 187 24.10 -18.54 6.64
C THR A 187 25.39 -19.16 6.13
N ALA A 188 26.30 -19.43 7.06
CA ALA A 188 27.54 -20.12 6.77
C ALA A 188 27.24 -21.34 5.88
N GLU A 189 28.03 -21.51 4.82
CA GLU A 189 27.98 -22.70 3.98
C GLU A 189 27.90 -23.94 4.87
N VAL A 190 26.78 -24.65 4.79
CA VAL A 190 26.62 -25.95 5.42
C VAL A 190 27.73 -26.83 4.86
N PRO A 191 28.63 -27.40 5.67
CA PRO A 191 29.68 -28.27 5.15
C PRO A 191 28.99 -29.41 4.42
N THR A 192 29.26 -29.52 3.12
CA THR A 192 28.79 -30.63 2.30
C THR A 192 29.31 -31.92 2.93
N ARG A 193 28.42 -32.65 3.63
CA ARG A 193 28.67 -34.05 3.93
C ARG A 193 28.86 -34.73 2.59
N ARG A 194 30.08 -35.19 2.32
CA ARG A 194 30.37 -36.17 1.28
C ARG A 194 29.40 -37.33 1.44
N SER A 195 28.38 -37.35 0.59
CA SER A 195 27.55 -38.52 0.40
C SER A 195 28.44 -39.63 -0.13
N ALA A 196 28.55 -40.71 0.65
CA ALA A 196 29.24 -41.91 0.19
C ALA A 196 28.52 -42.45 -1.05
N ALA A 197 29.33 -42.79 -2.05
CA ALA A 197 28.87 -43.31 -3.33
C ALA A 197 27.90 -44.49 -3.15
N ALA A 198 26.66 -44.30 -3.61
CA ALA A 198 25.75 -45.38 -3.94
C ALA A 198 25.42 -45.24 -5.42
N ASN A 199 25.98 -46.15 -6.22
CA ASN A 199 25.64 -46.34 -7.62
C ASN A 199 24.13 -46.64 -7.75
N GLY A 200 23.42 -45.80 -8.49
CA GLY A 200 22.03 -46.03 -8.85
C GLY A 200 21.54 -44.97 -9.82
N ALA A 201 21.63 -45.26 -11.11
CA ALA A 201 21.09 -44.43 -12.17
C ALA A 201 19.56 -44.26 -12.01
N SER A 202 19.08 -43.03 -12.00
CA SER A 202 17.71 -42.68 -12.37
C SER A 202 17.70 -41.28 -13.00
N GLY A 203 17.05 -41.17 -14.17
CA GLY A 203 17.05 -39.98 -15.03
C GLY A 203 16.23 -38.81 -14.48
N PRO A 204 16.16 -37.69 -15.22
CA PRO A 204 15.49 -36.48 -14.76
C PRO A 204 13.99 -36.73 -14.57
N VAL A 205 13.49 -36.35 -13.38
CA VAL A 205 12.06 -36.40 -13.07
C VAL A 205 11.37 -35.26 -13.82
N ALA A 206 10.43 -35.61 -14.71
CA ALA A 206 9.60 -34.63 -15.40
C ALA A 206 8.71 -33.91 -14.40
N ALA A 207 8.72 -32.57 -14.43
CA ALA A 207 7.76 -31.76 -13.68
C ALA A 207 6.35 -32.06 -14.17
N ALA A 208 5.42 -32.32 -13.25
CA ALA A 208 4.02 -32.55 -13.59
C ALA A 208 3.44 -31.28 -14.26
N GLU A 209 2.93 -31.43 -15.49
CA GLU A 209 2.21 -30.37 -16.20
C GLU A 209 0.90 -30.05 -15.46
N THR A 210 0.86 -28.94 -14.73
CA THR A 210 -0.44 -28.38 -14.27
C THR A 210 -1.26 -28.02 -15.52
N PRO A 211 -2.52 -28.47 -15.64
CA PRO A 211 -3.37 -28.18 -16.79
C PRO A 211 -3.55 -26.66 -16.97
N LEU A 212 -3.57 -26.23 -18.23
CA LEU A 212 -3.75 -24.82 -18.62
C LEU A 212 -5.12 -24.28 -18.16
N PRO A 213 -5.26 -22.98 -17.88
CA PRO A 213 -6.53 -22.43 -17.44
C PRO A 213 -7.55 -22.48 -18.58
N THR A 214 -8.84 -22.52 -18.25
CA THR A 214 -9.87 -22.26 -19.26
C THR A 214 -9.82 -20.77 -19.61
N VAL A 215 -9.37 -20.47 -20.83
CA VAL A 215 -9.39 -19.12 -21.38
C VAL A 215 -10.71 -18.90 -22.12
N LEU A 216 -11.43 -17.86 -21.73
CA LEU A 216 -12.67 -17.47 -22.41
C LEU A 216 -12.33 -16.65 -23.65
N THR A 217 -12.77 -17.12 -24.81
CA THR A 217 -12.70 -16.35 -26.05
C THR A 217 -13.95 -15.46 -26.15
N PRO A 218 -13.82 -14.16 -26.45
CA PRO A 218 -14.99 -13.31 -26.64
C PRO A 218 -15.81 -13.79 -27.84
N GLY A 219 -17.11 -13.98 -27.65
CA GLY A 219 -18.04 -14.33 -28.72
C GLY A 219 -18.12 -13.18 -29.73
N THR A 220 -17.59 -13.39 -30.93
CA THR A 220 -17.71 -12.41 -32.02
C THR A 220 -19.13 -12.45 -32.57
N SER A 221 -19.99 -11.51 -32.17
CA SER A 221 -21.17 -11.16 -32.97
C SER A 221 -20.87 -9.84 -33.70
N ALA A 222 -20.60 -9.96 -34.99
CA ALA A 222 -20.46 -8.80 -35.88
C ALA A 222 -21.79 -8.02 -35.90
N PRO A 223 -21.77 -6.67 -35.93
CA PRO A 223 -22.98 -5.91 -36.14
C PRO A 223 -23.53 -6.23 -37.53
N ALA A 224 -24.74 -6.79 -37.58
CA ALA A 224 -25.45 -6.99 -38.83
C ALA A 224 -25.63 -5.63 -39.52
N THR A 225 -25.09 -5.51 -40.73
CA THR A 225 -25.27 -4.34 -41.59
C THR A 225 -26.75 -4.18 -41.93
N ALA A 226 -27.38 -3.15 -41.38
CA ALA A 226 -28.73 -2.76 -41.75
C ALA A 226 -28.73 -2.25 -43.20
N GLY A 227 -29.32 -3.04 -44.09
CA GLY A 227 -29.60 -2.63 -45.47
C GLY A 227 -30.62 -1.49 -45.49
N THR A 228 -30.32 -0.47 -46.28
CA THR A 228 -31.20 0.66 -46.57
C THR A 228 -32.36 0.21 -47.45
N GLY A 229 -33.57 0.21 -46.88
CA GLY A 229 -34.83 0.05 -47.62
C GLY A 229 -35.79 1.18 -47.28
N ALA A 230 -36.06 2.05 -48.26
CA ALA A 230 -37.03 3.13 -48.17
C ALA A 230 -38.38 2.70 -48.78
N GLY A 231 -39.48 3.00 -48.08
CA GLY A 231 -40.79 3.28 -48.69
C GLY A 231 -41.95 2.31 -48.41
N GLY A 232 -42.97 2.81 -47.69
CA GLY A 232 -44.38 2.72 -48.14
C GLY A 232 -45.35 1.73 -47.45
N ASP A 233 -46.26 2.32 -46.65
CA ASP A 233 -47.70 2.03 -46.44
C ASP A 233 -48.26 0.79 -45.70
N TRP A 234 -49.03 1.14 -44.65
CA TRP A 234 -50.31 0.61 -44.13
C TRP A 234 -50.54 -0.91 -43.90
N ALA A 235 -50.59 -1.31 -42.61
CA ALA A 235 -51.80 -1.83 -41.92
C ALA A 235 -51.41 -2.64 -40.65
N ALA A 236 -51.99 -2.29 -39.50
CA ALA A 236 -52.00 -3.11 -38.28
C ALA A 236 -53.17 -4.13 -38.33
N PRO A 237 -53.31 -5.14 -37.43
CA PRO A 237 -52.53 -5.40 -36.20
C PRO A 237 -52.10 -6.88 -36.01
N THR A 238 -51.14 -7.11 -35.09
CA THR A 238 -51.09 -8.19 -34.07
C THR A 238 -49.64 -8.50 -33.69
N MET A 239 -49.28 -8.17 -32.45
CA MET A 239 -48.30 -8.82 -31.56
C MET A 239 -46.94 -9.22 -32.14
N ALA A 240 -45.95 -8.34 -31.98
CA ALA A 240 -44.68 -8.66 -31.33
C ALA A 240 -43.98 -7.34 -30.98
N LEU A 241 -43.81 -7.06 -29.69
CA LEU A 241 -42.97 -5.96 -29.22
C LEU A 241 -41.53 -6.24 -29.70
N PRO A 242 -40.80 -5.27 -30.28
CA PRO A 242 -39.38 -5.42 -30.49
C PRO A 242 -38.69 -5.47 -29.12
N MET A 243 -37.82 -6.46 -28.94
CA MET A 243 -36.94 -6.60 -27.78
C MET A 243 -36.22 -5.28 -27.50
N VAL A 244 -36.33 -4.82 -26.27
CA VAL A 244 -35.75 -3.59 -25.73
C VAL A 244 -34.23 -3.57 -25.98
N ALA A 245 -33.75 -2.57 -26.72
CA ALA A 245 -32.36 -2.12 -26.60
C ALA A 245 -32.20 -1.61 -25.16
N THR A 246 -31.36 -2.27 -24.36
CA THR A 246 -31.22 -1.99 -22.92
C THR A 246 -30.91 -0.51 -22.69
N GLY A 247 -31.87 0.19 -22.06
CA GLY A 247 -31.82 1.61 -21.71
C GLY A 247 -30.87 1.94 -20.56
N LEU A 248 -29.68 1.32 -20.51
CA LEU A 248 -28.66 1.64 -19.52
C LEU A 248 -28.11 3.05 -19.81
N VAL A 249 -28.23 3.95 -18.84
CA VAL A 249 -27.68 5.31 -18.90
C VAL A 249 -26.67 5.45 -17.76
N ILE A 250 -25.37 5.42 -18.09
CA ILE A 250 -24.30 5.57 -17.10
C ILE A 250 -24.06 7.06 -16.85
N GLN A 251 -24.48 7.60 -15.71
CA GLN A 251 -24.36 9.03 -15.41
C GLN A 251 -23.82 9.28 -14.00
N ALA A 252 -23.43 10.52 -13.70
CA ALA A 252 -23.00 10.87 -12.36
C ALA A 252 -24.16 10.77 -11.36
N GLY A 253 -23.85 10.35 -10.13
CA GLY A 253 -24.85 10.20 -9.06
C GLY A 253 -25.77 9.00 -9.23
N MET A 254 -25.34 7.96 -9.95
CA MET A 254 -26.08 6.70 -9.99
C MET A 254 -26.13 6.06 -8.62
N GLU A 255 -27.29 5.51 -8.28
CA GLU A 255 -27.46 4.71 -7.08
C GLU A 255 -27.29 3.23 -7.42
N LEU A 256 -26.26 2.62 -6.83
CA LEU A 256 -25.94 1.21 -6.97
C LEU A 256 -26.09 0.51 -5.61
N PRO A 257 -26.30 -0.82 -5.56
CA PRO A 257 -26.53 -1.51 -4.29
C PRO A 257 -25.30 -1.42 -3.38
N MET A 258 -25.53 -1.31 -2.08
CA MET A 258 -24.51 -1.50 -1.05
C MET A 258 -24.37 -2.99 -0.70
N PRO A 259 -23.17 -3.45 -0.28
CA PRO A 259 -23.05 -4.73 0.41
C PRO A 259 -23.86 -4.75 1.71
N ASP A 260 -24.17 -5.95 2.20
CA ASP A 260 -24.95 -6.15 3.43
C ASP A 260 -24.10 -5.80 4.67
N GLU A 261 -24.36 -4.64 5.28
CA GLU A 261 -23.62 -4.17 6.45
C GLU A 261 -23.90 -5.03 7.69
N ASP A 262 -25.12 -5.57 7.84
CA ASP A 262 -25.50 -6.42 8.97
C ASP A 262 -24.75 -7.75 8.91
N ALA A 263 -24.68 -8.38 7.73
CA ALA A 263 -23.91 -9.60 7.53
C ALA A 263 -22.41 -9.40 7.83
N GLY A 264 -21.85 -8.25 7.45
CA GLY A 264 -20.48 -7.87 7.77
C GLY A 264 -20.24 -7.77 9.27
N GLY A 265 -21.11 -7.06 9.99
CA GLY A 265 -21.02 -6.92 11.46
C GLY A 265 -21.17 -8.25 12.19
N GLN A 266 -22.16 -9.06 11.80
CA GLN A 266 -22.39 -10.38 12.38
C GLN A 266 -21.20 -11.33 12.15
N ALA A 267 -20.50 -11.23 11.02
CA ALA A 267 -19.30 -12.01 10.77
C ALA A 267 -18.16 -11.64 11.72
N VAL A 268 -17.98 -10.36 12.06
CA VAL A 268 -16.99 -9.91 13.05
C VAL A 268 -17.33 -10.43 14.44
N ASP A 269 -18.58 -10.31 14.87
CA ASP A 269 -19.04 -10.85 16.15
C ASP A 269 -18.79 -12.35 16.23
N ARG A 270 -19.10 -13.09 15.15
CA ARG A 270 -18.85 -14.53 15.06
C ARG A 270 -17.37 -14.86 15.13
N LEU A 271 -16.50 -14.14 14.42
CA LEU A 271 -15.04 -14.36 14.45
C LEU A 271 -14.49 -14.29 15.87
N GLY A 272 -14.97 -13.35 16.68
CA GLY A 272 -14.58 -13.21 18.09
C GLY A 272 -14.96 -14.40 18.97
N THR A 273 -15.88 -15.26 18.52
CA THR A 273 -16.31 -16.46 19.24
C THR A 273 -15.55 -17.72 18.82
N LEU A 274 -14.81 -17.71 17.71
CA LEU A 274 -14.13 -18.90 17.20
C LEU A 274 -12.99 -19.36 18.10
N ASP A 275 -12.71 -20.67 18.08
CA ASP A 275 -11.60 -21.27 18.82
C ASP A 275 -10.24 -21.01 18.14
N VAL A 276 -9.88 -19.74 18.04
CA VAL A 276 -8.58 -19.26 17.54
C VAL A 276 -7.79 -18.66 18.71
N PRO A 277 -6.53 -19.06 18.92
CA PRO A 277 -5.67 -18.45 19.93
C PRO A 277 -5.13 -17.08 19.49
N GLY A 278 -4.75 -16.23 20.45
CA GLY A 278 -4.08 -14.95 20.18
C GLY A 278 -4.98 -13.89 19.51
N ALA A 279 -4.40 -13.10 18.61
CA ALA A 279 -5.07 -11.99 17.91
C ALA A 279 -5.92 -12.43 16.69
N GLY A 280 -6.23 -13.72 16.56
CA GLY A 280 -7.11 -14.21 15.51
C GLY A 280 -6.51 -14.10 14.10
N PHE A 281 -7.27 -13.55 13.16
CA PHE A 281 -6.88 -13.43 11.76
C PHE A 281 -6.16 -12.09 11.45
N GLY A 282 -5.99 -11.22 12.46
CA GLY A 282 -5.32 -9.93 12.31
C GLY A 282 -5.92 -9.07 11.20
N THR A 283 -5.09 -8.48 10.33
CA THR A 283 -5.56 -7.65 9.21
C THR A 283 -6.46 -8.42 8.22
N LEU A 284 -6.37 -9.75 8.17
CA LEU A 284 -7.14 -10.58 7.25
C LEU A 284 -8.59 -10.83 7.72
N GLU A 285 -8.98 -10.40 8.93
CA GLU A 285 -10.39 -10.36 9.34
C GLU A 285 -11.25 -9.57 8.35
N ARG A 286 -10.67 -8.51 7.77
CA ARG A 286 -11.31 -7.67 6.74
C ARG A 286 -11.78 -8.47 5.52
N VAL A 287 -11.08 -9.55 5.18
CA VAL A 287 -11.47 -10.44 4.08
C VAL A 287 -12.77 -11.16 4.41
N VAL A 288 -12.91 -11.62 5.66
CA VAL A 288 -14.11 -12.30 6.14
C VAL A 288 -15.28 -11.31 6.20
N THR A 289 -15.08 -10.12 6.78
CA THR A 289 -16.11 -9.08 6.82
C THR A 289 -16.58 -8.68 5.42
N PHE A 290 -15.65 -8.46 4.49
CA PHE A 290 -15.98 -8.11 3.12
C PHE A 290 -16.72 -9.25 2.40
N ALA A 291 -16.26 -10.49 2.53
CA ALA A 291 -16.92 -11.65 1.94
C ALA A 291 -18.33 -11.85 2.53
N ALA A 292 -18.50 -11.64 3.84
CA ALA A 292 -19.78 -11.73 4.52
C ALA A 292 -20.79 -10.70 3.98
N ALA A 293 -20.35 -9.44 3.87
CA ALA A 293 -21.18 -8.36 3.36
C ALA A 293 -21.56 -8.55 1.88
N THR A 294 -20.62 -9.03 1.06
CA THR A 294 -20.87 -9.23 -0.38
C THR A 294 -21.65 -10.51 -0.69
N GLN A 295 -21.62 -11.51 0.20
CA GLN A 295 -22.42 -12.73 0.10
C GLN A 295 -23.76 -12.65 0.86
N GLY A 296 -23.98 -11.61 1.66
CA GLY A 296 -25.19 -11.45 2.48
C GLY A 296 -25.34 -12.53 3.56
N THR A 297 -24.23 -12.94 4.18
CA THR A 297 -24.23 -13.99 5.22
C THR A 297 -23.13 -13.77 6.27
N ALA A 298 -23.45 -13.99 7.55
CA ALA A 298 -22.48 -13.94 8.65
C ALA A 298 -21.42 -15.07 8.59
N ASN A 299 -21.65 -16.10 7.77
CA ASN A 299 -20.73 -17.21 7.56
C ASN A 299 -20.33 -17.32 6.07
N PRO A 300 -19.43 -16.44 5.59
CA PRO A 300 -19.06 -16.42 4.18
C PRO A 300 -18.30 -17.67 3.78
N THR A 301 -18.49 -18.08 2.53
CA THR A 301 -17.77 -19.19 1.92
C THR A 301 -16.61 -18.69 1.06
N PRO A 302 -15.54 -19.50 0.87
CA PRO A 302 -14.46 -19.16 -0.05
C PRO A 302 -14.96 -18.96 -1.48
N TRP A 303 -14.45 -17.95 -2.19
CA TRP A 303 -14.75 -17.76 -3.61
C TRP A 303 -14.16 -18.89 -4.45
N THR A 304 -14.99 -19.83 -4.90
CA THR A 304 -14.57 -20.98 -5.70
C THR A 304 -14.54 -20.67 -7.20
N THR A 305 -15.52 -19.90 -7.70
CA THR A 305 -15.58 -19.46 -9.11
C THR A 305 -15.02 -18.05 -9.27
N VAL A 306 -13.80 -17.96 -9.81
CA VAL A 306 -13.10 -16.69 -10.02
C VAL A 306 -12.82 -16.47 -11.50
N ARG A 307 -13.02 -15.24 -11.97
CA ARG A 307 -12.66 -14.83 -13.33
C ARG A 307 -11.72 -13.63 -13.29
N ALA A 308 -10.53 -13.80 -13.88
CA ALA A 308 -9.59 -12.73 -14.14
C ALA A 308 -9.89 -12.10 -15.51
N LEU A 309 -10.08 -10.79 -15.52
CA LEU A 309 -10.18 -9.97 -16.71
C LEU A 309 -8.84 -9.26 -16.92
N LEU A 310 -8.16 -9.59 -18.02
CA LEU A 310 -6.97 -8.88 -18.47
C LEU A 310 -7.38 -7.90 -19.57
N LEU A 311 -7.41 -6.61 -19.25
CA LEU A 311 -7.65 -5.57 -20.24
C LEU A 311 -6.37 -5.29 -21.03
N HIS A 312 -6.43 -5.42 -22.35
CA HIS A 312 -5.32 -5.14 -23.25
C HIS A 312 -5.64 -3.89 -24.07
N GLY A 313 -4.92 -2.80 -23.80
CA GLY A 313 -5.08 -1.54 -24.53
C GLY A 313 -3.83 -0.70 -24.47
N ASP A 314 -3.40 -0.16 -25.60
CA ASP A 314 -2.19 0.66 -25.69
C ASP A 314 -2.53 2.15 -25.81
N HIS A 315 -1.77 2.96 -25.08
CA HIS A 315 -1.68 4.41 -25.23
C HIS A 315 -0.50 4.76 -26.13
N THR A 316 -0.66 5.81 -26.94
CA THR A 316 0.40 6.29 -27.85
C THR A 316 1.05 7.57 -27.31
N GLY A 317 2.10 8.07 -27.98
CA GLY A 317 2.81 9.28 -27.57
C GLY A 317 3.76 9.07 -26.39
N GLY A 318 3.97 10.14 -25.62
CA GLY A 318 4.89 10.15 -24.48
C GLY A 318 4.46 9.21 -23.35
N ALA A 319 3.18 8.85 -23.27
CA ALA A 319 2.68 7.87 -22.30
C ALA A 319 3.32 6.49 -22.45
N ALA A 320 3.64 6.07 -23.68
CA ALA A 320 4.27 4.78 -23.98
C ALA A 320 5.81 4.80 -23.93
N ALA A 321 6.43 5.91 -23.50
CA ALA A 321 7.89 5.98 -23.46
C ALA A 321 8.49 4.85 -22.60
N GLY A 322 9.56 4.22 -23.08
CA GLY A 322 10.21 3.07 -22.42
C GLY A 322 9.46 1.74 -22.56
N SER A 323 8.27 1.71 -23.17
CA SER A 323 7.60 0.45 -23.52
C SER A 323 8.24 -0.18 -24.76
N VAL A 324 8.43 -1.49 -24.74
CA VAL A 324 8.90 -2.25 -25.90
C VAL A 324 7.74 -2.42 -26.89
N PRO A 325 7.87 -1.96 -28.16
CA PRO A 325 6.80 -2.09 -29.15
C PRO A 325 6.35 -3.54 -29.34
N GLY A 326 5.04 -3.77 -29.28
CA GLY A 326 4.42 -5.09 -29.47
C GLY A 326 4.53 -6.03 -28.25
N ASP A 327 5.20 -5.64 -27.16
CA ASP A 327 5.37 -6.52 -26.01
C ASP A 327 4.07 -6.73 -25.21
N SER A 328 3.23 -5.69 -25.09
CA SER A 328 1.88 -5.81 -24.53
C SER A 328 1.02 -6.79 -25.33
N SER A 329 1.00 -6.65 -26.66
CA SER A 329 0.26 -7.54 -27.56
C SER A 329 0.77 -8.98 -27.46
N ARG A 330 2.10 -9.19 -27.43
CA ARG A 330 2.72 -10.50 -27.22
C ARG A 330 2.27 -11.14 -25.90
N ARG A 331 2.22 -10.39 -24.79
CA ARG A 331 1.75 -10.88 -23.48
C ARG A 331 0.26 -11.20 -23.49
N ALA A 332 -0.56 -10.36 -24.11
CA ALA A 332 -1.99 -10.61 -24.28
C ALA A 332 -2.26 -11.87 -25.12
N GLU A 333 -1.51 -12.08 -26.21
CA GLU A 333 -1.56 -13.31 -27.02
C GLU A 333 -1.13 -14.55 -26.24
N GLN A 334 -0.06 -14.46 -25.46
CA GLN A 334 0.35 -15.54 -24.55
C GLN A 334 -0.77 -15.88 -23.57
N ALA A 335 -1.35 -14.87 -22.91
CA ALA A 335 -2.47 -15.05 -21.99
C ALA A 335 -3.68 -15.71 -22.68
N ARG A 336 -4.03 -15.31 -23.91
CA ARG A 336 -5.09 -15.94 -24.71
C ARG A 336 -4.81 -17.41 -25.02
N ALA A 337 -3.55 -17.74 -25.25
CA ALA A 337 -3.10 -19.12 -25.49
C ALA A 337 -2.98 -19.94 -24.19
N GLY A 338 -3.33 -19.38 -23.03
CA GLY A 338 -3.16 -20.02 -21.72
C GLY A 338 -1.70 -20.10 -21.27
N ALA A 339 -0.80 -19.36 -21.93
CA ALA A 339 0.64 -19.33 -21.66
C ALA A 339 1.06 -18.04 -20.93
N GLY A 340 2.29 -18.05 -20.43
CA GLY A 340 2.88 -16.91 -19.71
C GLY A 340 2.51 -16.87 -18.22
N PRO A 341 3.07 -15.89 -17.48
CA PRO A 341 2.97 -15.84 -16.01
C PRO A 341 1.53 -15.73 -15.52
N LEU A 342 0.73 -14.83 -16.11
CA LEU A 342 -0.64 -14.58 -15.67
C LEU A 342 -1.54 -15.81 -15.86
N ALA A 343 -1.49 -16.45 -17.04
CA ALA A 343 -2.27 -17.65 -17.30
C ALA A 343 -1.83 -18.82 -16.41
N ARG A 344 -0.53 -18.95 -16.14
CA ARG A 344 -0.01 -19.98 -15.23
C ARG A 344 -0.50 -19.76 -13.80
N LEU A 345 -0.47 -18.53 -13.30
CA LEU A 345 -1.01 -18.18 -11.99
C LEU A 345 -2.51 -18.41 -11.91
N ALA A 346 -3.27 -18.00 -12.94
CA ALA A 346 -4.71 -18.23 -13.01
C ALA A 346 -5.04 -19.73 -12.95
N ALA A 347 -4.29 -20.57 -13.67
CA ALA A 347 -4.47 -22.03 -13.62
C ALA A 347 -4.17 -22.62 -12.24
N GLU A 348 -3.06 -22.20 -11.63
CA GLU A 348 -2.64 -22.67 -10.31
C GLU A 348 -3.71 -22.39 -9.25
N VAL A 349 -4.38 -21.24 -9.35
CA VAL A 349 -5.45 -20.86 -8.42
C VAL A 349 -6.85 -21.23 -8.92
N GLY A 350 -6.97 -21.98 -10.02
CA GLY A 350 -8.27 -22.38 -10.58
C GLY A 350 -9.19 -21.21 -10.98
N ALA A 351 -8.61 -20.09 -11.41
CA ALA A 351 -9.33 -18.96 -11.97
C ALA A 351 -9.45 -19.10 -13.50
N THR A 352 -10.60 -18.70 -14.04
CA THR A 352 -10.78 -18.52 -15.49
C THR A 352 -10.12 -17.21 -15.92
N LEU A 353 -9.54 -17.17 -17.12
CA LEU A 353 -8.90 -15.96 -17.66
C LEU A 353 -9.64 -15.51 -18.92
N GLN A 354 -9.96 -14.22 -19.00
CA GLN A 354 -10.56 -13.59 -20.17
C GLN A 354 -9.73 -12.36 -20.54
N VAL A 355 -9.13 -12.40 -21.73
CA VAL A 355 -8.39 -11.26 -22.28
C VAL A 355 -9.35 -10.40 -23.10
N VAL A 356 -9.37 -9.11 -22.82
CA VAL A 356 -10.32 -8.15 -23.37
C VAL A 356 -9.55 -7.04 -24.07
N ASP A 357 -9.65 -6.97 -25.40
CA ASP A 357 -9.09 -5.85 -26.15
C ASP A 357 -9.92 -4.60 -25.94
N THR A 358 -9.24 -3.50 -25.66
CA THR A 358 -9.85 -2.17 -25.50
C THR A 358 -9.40 -1.26 -26.65
N PRO A 359 -10.15 -0.18 -26.94
CA PRO A 359 -9.74 0.77 -27.97
C PRO A 359 -8.36 1.36 -27.66
N SER A 360 -7.49 1.43 -28.67
CA SER A 360 -6.19 2.11 -28.54
C SER A 360 -6.42 3.61 -28.32
N SER A 361 -5.57 4.20 -27.49
CA SER A 361 -5.71 5.58 -27.04
C SER A 361 -4.67 6.50 -27.69
N ALA A 362 -5.16 7.65 -28.14
CA ALA A 362 -4.36 8.69 -28.80
C ALA A 362 -3.38 9.36 -27.80
N PRO A 363 -2.38 10.13 -28.27
CA PRO A 363 -1.40 10.78 -27.40
C PRO A 363 -2.08 11.88 -26.59
N MET A 364 -2.39 11.59 -25.32
CA MET A 364 -3.16 12.46 -24.41
C MET A 364 -2.57 13.87 -24.24
N GLU A 365 -1.26 14.04 -24.44
CA GLU A 365 -0.57 15.32 -24.38
C GLU A 365 -0.84 16.23 -25.60
N GLN A 366 -1.38 15.68 -26.69
CA GLN A 366 -1.63 16.40 -27.94
C GLN A 366 -3.12 16.53 -28.25
N GLU A 367 -3.89 15.47 -27.99
CA GLU A 367 -5.31 15.37 -28.33
C GLU A 367 -6.06 14.48 -27.31
N PRO A 368 -7.40 14.41 -27.34
CA PRO A 368 -8.15 13.51 -26.46
C PRO A 368 -7.74 12.05 -26.67
N ALA A 369 -7.44 11.35 -25.58
CA ALA A 369 -7.06 9.94 -25.58
C ALA A 369 -8.11 9.03 -26.26
N LEU A 370 -9.40 9.34 -26.09
CA LEU A 370 -10.50 8.60 -26.69
C LEU A 370 -11.70 9.52 -26.99
N GLY A 371 -12.34 9.33 -28.14
CA GLY A 371 -13.56 10.09 -28.48
C GLY A 371 -14.74 9.75 -27.57
N GLY A 372 -15.61 10.72 -27.26
CA GLY A 372 -16.71 10.55 -26.30
C GLY A 372 -17.67 9.39 -26.61
N ALA A 373 -18.00 9.14 -27.88
CA ALA A 373 -18.82 7.98 -28.27
C ALA A 373 -18.11 6.64 -28.00
N ALA A 374 -16.79 6.59 -28.17
CA ALA A 374 -16.00 5.41 -27.85
C ALA A 374 -15.85 5.20 -26.34
N VAL A 375 -15.78 6.28 -25.54
CA VAL A 375 -15.87 6.20 -24.06
C VAL A 375 -17.21 5.57 -23.64
N GLU A 376 -18.33 6.04 -24.18
CA GLU A 376 -19.64 5.47 -23.85
C GLU A 376 -19.74 3.99 -24.25
N SER A 377 -19.23 3.63 -25.43
CA SER A 377 -19.18 2.23 -25.89
C SER A 377 -18.29 1.37 -24.97
N ALA A 378 -17.14 1.89 -24.54
CA ALA A 378 -16.21 1.19 -23.65
C ALA A 378 -16.83 0.95 -22.26
N LEU A 379 -17.49 1.96 -21.68
CA LEU A 379 -18.21 1.83 -20.41
C LEU A 379 -19.33 0.77 -20.49
N ARG A 380 -20.15 0.81 -21.56
CA ARG A 380 -21.20 -0.19 -21.80
C ARG A 380 -20.62 -1.59 -22.03
N TYR A 381 -19.46 -1.69 -22.68
CA TYR A 381 -18.80 -2.98 -22.88
C TYR A 381 -18.29 -3.57 -21.56
N GLY A 382 -17.62 -2.76 -20.73
CA GLY A 382 -17.20 -3.16 -19.40
C GLY A 382 -18.37 -3.65 -18.53
N TRP A 383 -19.49 -2.92 -18.57
CA TRP A 383 -20.69 -3.31 -17.83
C TRP A 383 -21.20 -4.69 -18.26
N ARG A 384 -21.28 -4.95 -19.57
CA ARG A 384 -21.70 -6.25 -20.10
C ARG A 384 -20.76 -7.39 -19.70
N LEU A 385 -19.45 -7.16 -19.66
CA LEU A 385 -18.49 -8.17 -19.20
C LEU A 385 -18.75 -8.60 -17.75
N ALA A 386 -19.15 -7.66 -16.90
CA ALA A 386 -19.53 -7.96 -15.52
C ALA A 386 -20.88 -8.68 -15.43
N GLU A 387 -21.86 -8.33 -16.27
CA GLU A 387 -23.12 -9.07 -16.39
C GLU A 387 -22.90 -10.52 -16.83
N GLU A 388 -22.10 -10.73 -17.87
CA GLU A 388 -21.73 -12.06 -18.37
C GLU A 388 -21.00 -12.89 -17.30
N ALA A 389 -20.18 -12.27 -16.47
CA ALA A 389 -19.53 -12.95 -15.35
C ALA A 389 -20.53 -13.33 -14.25
N ALA A 390 -21.42 -12.41 -13.88
CA ALA A 390 -22.46 -12.67 -12.88
C ALA A 390 -23.41 -13.79 -13.32
N ASP A 391 -23.85 -13.76 -14.57
CA ASP A 391 -24.76 -14.76 -15.14
C ASP A 391 -24.10 -16.14 -15.28
N ALA A 392 -22.77 -16.18 -15.42
CA ALA A 392 -21.97 -17.39 -15.36
C ALA A 392 -21.69 -17.90 -13.91
N GLY A 393 -22.22 -17.23 -12.88
CA GLY A 393 -22.03 -17.60 -11.48
C GLY A 393 -20.62 -17.32 -10.95
N VAL A 394 -19.91 -16.34 -11.51
CA VAL A 394 -18.63 -15.87 -10.97
C VAL A 394 -18.86 -15.21 -9.61
N GLN A 395 -18.14 -15.68 -8.60
CA GLN A 395 -18.24 -15.20 -7.22
C GLN A 395 -17.26 -14.05 -6.91
N LEU A 396 -16.18 -13.92 -7.69
CA LEU A 396 -15.19 -12.85 -7.57
C LEU A 396 -14.55 -12.56 -8.93
N LEU A 397 -14.50 -11.28 -9.29
CA LEU A 397 -13.73 -10.79 -10.44
C LEU A 397 -12.33 -10.37 -9.99
N VAL A 398 -11.32 -10.64 -10.80
CA VAL A 398 -9.99 -10.03 -10.69
C VAL A 398 -9.81 -9.09 -11.88
N LEU A 399 -9.47 -7.83 -11.62
CA LEU A 399 -9.32 -6.83 -12.67
C LEU A 399 -7.84 -6.43 -12.81
N GLY A 400 -7.26 -6.77 -13.96
CA GLY A 400 -5.90 -6.39 -14.33
C GLY A 400 -5.86 -5.75 -15.72
N ALA A 401 -4.76 -5.06 -16.01
CA ALA A 401 -4.54 -4.45 -17.31
C ALA A 401 -3.10 -4.62 -17.77
N CYS A 402 -2.91 -4.70 -19.08
CA CYS A 402 -1.63 -4.70 -19.76
C CYS A 402 -1.69 -3.78 -20.97
N GLY A 403 -0.59 -3.08 -21.25
CA GLY A 403 -0.54 -2.16 -22.37
C GLY A 403 0.61 -1.17 -22.25
N ALA A 404 1.08 -0.67 -23.38
CA ALA A 404 2.01 0.44 -23.41
C ALA A 404 1.31 1.70 -22.86
N GLY A 405 1.93 2.36 -21.89
CA GLY A 405 1.47 3.63 -21.33
C GLY A 405 0.21 3.61 -20.46
N THR A 406 -0.39 2.45 -20.18
CA THR A 406 -1.59 2.32 -19.33
C THR A 406 -1.38 2.84 -17.90
N GLU A 407 -0.19 2.58 -17.32
CA GLU A 407 0.19 3.13 -16.02
C GLU A 407 0.31 4.66 -16.05
N THR A 408 0.72 5.23 -17.18
CA THR A 408 0.84 6.68 -17.34
C THR A 408 -0.53 7.33 -17.50
N ALA A 409 -1.45 6.68 -18.21
CA ALA A 409 -2.85 7.09 -18.26
C ALA A 409 -3.53 7.03 -16.89
N ALA A 410 -3.30 5.95 -16.14
CA ALA A 410 -3.77 5.84 -14.76
C ALA A 410 -3.21 6.97 -13.88
N ALA A 411 -1.92 7.28 -13.99
CA ALA A 411 -1.31 8.41 -13.29
C ALA A 411 -1.93 9.76 -13.70
N ALA A 412 -2.23 9.97 -14.98
CA ALA A 412 -2.92 11.18 -15.45
C ALA A 412 -4.34 11.32 -14.88
N VAL A 413 -5.09 10.22 -14.81
CA VAL A 413 -6.41 10.16 -14.17
C VAL A 413 -6.32 10.51 -12.68
N LEU A 414 -5.35 9.93 -11.96
CA LEU A 414 -5.11 10.27 -10.55
C LEU A 414 -4.72 11.73 -10.38
N ALA A 415 -3.85 12.27 -11.23
CA ALA A 415 -3.47 13.67 -11.17
C ALA A 415 -4.67 14.60 -11.37
N ALA A 416 -5.56 14.28 -12.31
CA ALA A 416 -6.76 15.07 -12.59
C ALA A 416 -7.81 14.99 -11.46
N THR A 417 -7.99 13.82 -10.85
CA THR A 417 -9.06 13.54 -9.87
C THR A 417 -8.64 13.71 -8.40
N ALA A 418 -7.37 13.51 -8.07
CA ALA A 418 -6.82 13.64 -6.71
C ALA A 418 -5.83 14.81 -6.57
N GLY A 419 -5.53 15.55 -7.65
CA GLY A 419 -4.59 16.68 -7.59
C GLY A 419 -3.14 16.26 -7.37
N ALA A 420 -2.79 15.03 -7.75
CA ALA A 420 -1.46 14.48 -7.58
C ALA A 420 -0.47 15.04 -8.62
N GLU A 421 0.78 15.25 -8.20
CA GLU A 421 1.86 15.60 -9.12
C GLU A 421 2.36 14.35 -9.86
N ALA A 422 2.54 14.44 -11.18
CA ALA A 422 2.92 13.29 -12.01
C ALA A 422 4.17 12.53 -11.49
N PRO A 423 5.26 13.21 -11.08
CA PRO A 423 6.44 12.55 -10.50
C PRO A 423 6.18 11.76 -9.22
N ALA A 424 5.13 12.10 -8.46
CA ALA A 424 4.81 11.46 -7.19
C ALA A 424 4.00 10.18 -7.36
N VAL A 425 3.29 10.01 -8.48
CA VAL A 425 2.40 8.87 -8.74
C VAL A 425 2.93 7.91 -9.81
N LEU A 426 3.79 8.36 -10.72
CA LEU A 426 4.37 7.49 -11.75
C LEU A 426 5.39 6.52 -11.15
N GLY A 427 5.19 5.22 -11.42
CA GLY A 427 6.16 4.18 -11.12
C GLY A 427 7.46 4.33 -11.92
N ARG A 428 8.53 3.67 -11.46
CA ARG A 428 9.81 3.64 -12.19
C ARG A 428 9.65 2.90 -13.50
N VAL A 429 10.33 3.37 -14.54
CA VAL A 429 10.40 2.67 -15.82
C VAL A 429 11.65 1.79 -15.82
N TYR A 430 11.50 0.56 -16.29
CA TYR A 430 12.60 -0.39 -16.40
C TYR A 430 12.87 -0.76 -17.85
N THR A 431 14.14 -0.84 -18.22
CA THR A 431 14.57 -1.38 -19.51
C THR A 431 14.41 -2.90 -19.54
N ALA A 432 14.53 -3.51 -20.72
CA ALA A 432 14.50 -4.96 -20.87
C ALA A 432 15.59 -5.68 -20.05
N ASP A 433 16.70 -5.00 -19.74
CA ASP A 433 17.80 -5.50 -18.91
C ASP A 433 17.60 -5.24 -17.40
N GLY A 434 16.42 -4.76 -17.00
CA GLY A 434 16.04 -4.50 -15.60
C GLY A 434 16.70 -3.26 -14.99
N GLN A 435 17.27 -2.36 -15.80
CA GLN A 435 17.83 -1.09 -15.33
C GLN A 435 16.77 0.01 -15.32
N ILE A 436 16.93 1.01 -14.44
CA ILE A 436 16.01 2.15 -14.39
C ILE A 436 16.22 3.04 -15.62
N ASP A 437 15.14 3.37 -16.32
CA ASP A 437 15.11 4.28 -17.46
C ASP A 437 14.52 5.64 -17.07
N ASP A 438 15.35 6.50 -16.50
CA ASP A 438 14.95 7.85 -16.09
C ASP A 438 14.51 8.71 -17.28
N ALA A 439 15.07 8.50 -18.47
CA ALA A 439 14.72 9.26 -19.66
C ALA A 439 13.28 8.96 -20.10
N ALA A 440 12.91 7.68 -20.18
CA ALA A 440 11.54 7.28 -20.44
C ALA A 440 10.58 7.77 -19.35
N TRP A 441 10.98 7.68 -18.08
CA TRP A 441 10.19 8.19 -16.96
C TRP A 441 9.95 9.70 -17.07
N MET A 442 10.97 10.50 -17.40
CA MET A 442 10.84 11.94 -17.63
C MET A 442 9.88 12.27 -18.77
N VAL A 443 9.90 11.49 -19.86
CA VAL A 443 8.97 11.66 -20.98
C VAL A 443 7.53 11.33 -20.55
N ARG A 444 7.31 10.27 -19.76
CA ARG A 444 5.99 9.97 -19.19
C ARG A 444 5.48 11.10 -18.29
N CYS A 445 6.34 11.62 -17.40
CA CYS A 445 6.02 12.78 -16.56
C CYS A 445 5.65 14.02 -17.39
N ALA A 446 6.40 14.30 -18.46
CA ALA A 446 6.11 15.41 -19.36
C ALA A 446 4.77 15.24 -20.09
N ALA A 447 4.45 14.02 -20.54
CA ALA A 447 3.18 13.71 -21.19
C ALA A 447 1.99 13.98 -20.25
N VAL A 448 2.05 13.50 -19.00
CA VAL A 448 0.99 13.77 -18.01
C VAL A 448 0.86 15.27 -17.75
N ARG A 449 1.98 15.98 -17.52
CA ARG A 449 1.99 17.44 -17.31
C ARG A 449 1.34 18.19 -18.47
N ASP A 450 1.71 17.86 -19.70
CA ASP A 450 1.21 18.53 -20.89
C ASP A 450 -0.28 18.21 -21.13
N ALA A 451 -0.71 16.98 -20.88
CA ALA A 451 -2.12 16.59 -20.93
C ALA A 451 -2.98 17.34 -19.90
N LEU A 452 -2.50 17.47 -18.65
CA LEU A 452 -3.17 18.26 -17.62
C LEU A 452 -3.19 19.75 -17.96
N HIS A 453 -2.12 20.28 -18.57
CA HIS A 453 -2.10 21.65 -19.04
C HIS A 453 -3.12 21.88 -20.15
N ARG A 454 -3.20 20.96 -21.13
CA ARG A 454 -4.15 21.01 -22.25
C ARG A 454 -5.60 20.98 -21.76
N THR A 455 -5.89 20.16 -20.76
CA THR A 455 -7.24 19.92 -20.23
C THR A 455 -7.61 20.83 -19.05
N ARG A 456 -6.76 21.78 -18.66
CA ARG A 456 -6.96 22.64 -17.47
C ARG A 456 -8.28 23.43 -17.46
N ASN A 457 -8.84 23.70 -18.62
CA ASN A 457 -10.11 24.42 -18.81
C ASN A 457 -11.26 23.49 -19.21
N SER A 458 -11.01 22.20 -19.38
CA SER A 458 -12.04 21.21 -19.68
C SER A 458 -12.84 20.89 -18.41
N PRO A 459 -14.12 20.48 -18.54
CA PRO A 459 -14.86 19.92 -17.42
C PRO A 459 -14.12 18.71 -16.85
N ARG A 460 -14.20 18.49 -15.54
CA ARG A 460 -13.58 17.35 -14.85
C ARG A 460 -14.60 16.26 -14.54
N ASP A 461 -15.63 16.14 -15.36
CA ASP A 461 -16.61 15.08 -15.22
C ASP A 461 -15.96 13.74 -15.58
N ALA A 462 -16.41 12.66 -14.94
CA ALA A 462 -15.84 11.32 -15.10
C ALA A 462 -15.64 10.89 -16.56
N ARG A 463 -16.61 11.19 -17.43
CA ARG A 463 -16.54 10.87 -18.86
C ARG A 463 -15.51 11.70 -19.62
N ASP A 464 -15.35 12.97 -19.25
CA ASP A 464 -14.36 13.86 -19.86
C ASP A 464 -12.95 13.46 -19.44
N VAL A 465 -12.75 13.09 -18.17
CA VAL A 465 -11.45 12.56 -17.71
C VAL A 465 -11.09 11.26 -18.44
N LEU A 466 -12.04 10.36 -18.68
CA LEU A 466 -11.82 9.17 -19.51
C LEU A 466 -11.49 9.51 -20.96
N ALA A 467 -12.22 10.46 -21.56
CA ALA A 467 -12.01 10.87 -22.94
C ALA A 467 -10.65 11.56 -23.14
N GLU A 468 -10.25 12.41 -22.19
CA GLU A 468 -9.09 13.26 -22.32
C GLU A 468 -7.79 12.59 -21.89
N LEU A 469 -7.83 11.77 -20.83
CA LEU A 469 -6.65 11.25 -20.14
C LEU A 469 -6.66 9.72 -19.98
N GLY A 470 -7.82 9.15 -19.63
CA GLY A 470 -7.91 7.75 -19.21
C GLY A 470 -7.78 6.74 -20.34
N GLY A 471 -8.47 6.94 -21.46
CA GLY A 471 -8.45 6.03 -22.61
C GLY A 471 -9.35 4.79 -22.47
N GLY A 472 -9.20 3.87 -23.42
CA GLY A 472 -10.09 2.72 -23.59
C GLY A 472 -10.02 1.68 -22.48
N ASP A 473 -8.82 1.40 -21.96
CA ASP A 473 -8.57 0.47 -20.86
C ASP A 473 -9.21 0.94 -19.54
N VAL A 474 -8.99 2.20 -19.15
CA VAL A 474 -9.62 2.77 -17.94
C VAL A 474 -11.14 2.84 -18.11
N ALA A 475 -11.65 3.20 -19.30
CA ALA A 475 -13.09 3.26 -19.55
C ALA A 475 -13.78 1.88 -19.47
N VAL A 476 -13.18 0.83 -20.05
CA VAL A 476 -13.70 -0.54 -19.91
C VAL A 476 -13.62 -0.99 -18.46
N ALA A 477 -12.50 -0.75 -17.76
CA ALA A 477 -12.34 -1.07 -16.34
C ALA A 477 -13.42 -0.40 -15.48
N THR A 478 -13.69 0.90 -15.70
CA THR A 478 -14.77 1.62 -14.99
C THR A 478 -16.13 0.97 -15.26
N GLY A 479 -16.41 0.59 -16.51
CA GLY A 479 -17.63 -0.12 -16.88
C GLY A 479 -17.76 -1.45 -16.12
N VAL A 480 -16.68 -2.23 -16.02
CA VAL A 480 -16.64 -3.49 -15.26
C VAL A 480 -16.99 -3.26 -13.80
N LEU A 481 -16.40 -2.26 -13.14
CA LEU A 481 -16.66 -1.98 -11.72
C LEU A 481 -18.11 -1.56 -11.46
N LEU A 482 -18.67 -0.72 -12.32
CA LEU A 482 -20.08 -0.31 -12.25
C LEU A 482 -21.03 -1.49 -12.46
N GLY A 483 -20.78 -2.30 -13.49
CA GLY A 483 -21.60 -3.49 -13.79
C GLY A 483 -21.48 -4.56 -12.70
N ALA A 484 -20.28 -4.80 -12.17
CA ALA A 484 -20.05 -5.76 -11.09
C ALA A 484 -20.79 -5.34 -9.82
N THR A 485 -20.73 -4.06 -9.48
CA THR A 485 -21.48 -3.47 -8.36
C THR A 485 -22.99 -3.63 -8.57
N ALA A 486 -23.51 -3.29 -9.76
CA ALA A 486 -24.92 -3.45 -10.09
C ALA A 486 -25.40 -4.91 -10.00
N ARG A 487 -24.52 -5.86 -10.32
CA ARG A 487 -24.78 -7.31 -10.26
C ARG A 487 -24.38 -7.96 -8.92
N ARG A 488 -23.92 -7.16 -7.94
CA ARG A 488 -23.47 -7.63 -6.62
C ARG A 488 -22.33 -8.66 -6.70
N VAL A 489 -21.38 -8.44 -7.61
CA VAL A 489 -20.18 -9.26 -7.75
C VAL A 489 -18.98 -8.47 -7.20
N PRO A 490 -18.27 -8.99 -6.18
CA PRO A 490 -17.08 -8.33 -5.67
C PRO A 490 -15.94 -8.35 -6.70
N VAL A 491 -15.08 -7.34 -6.63
CA VAL A 491 -13.92 -7.18 -7.52
C VAL A 491 -12.63 -7.03 -6.71
N LEU A 492 -11.64 -7.85 -7.02
CA LEU A 492 -10.28 -7.70 -6.54
C LEU A 492 -9.47 -6.87 -7.55
N LEU A 493 -9.12 -5.66 -7.15
CA LEU A 493 -8.35 -4.72 -7.96
C LEU A 493 -6.87 -5.06 -7.93
N ASP A 494 -6.21 -4.86 -9.07
CA ASP A 494 -4.75 -4.88 -9.19
C ASP A 494 -4.27 -3.75 -10.10
N GLY A 495 -3.08 -3.23 -9.77
CA GLY A 495 -2.35 -2.25 -10.56
C GLY A 495 -3.02 -0.88 -10.74
N PRO A 496 -2.33 0.06 -11.41
CA PRO A 496 -2.80 1.44 -11.52
C PRO A 496 -4.13 1.60 -12.25
N VAL A 497 -4.37 0.80 -13.29
CA VAL A 497 -5.59 0.90 -14.12
C VAL A 497 -6.85 0.55 -13.31
N GLY A 498 -6.80 -0.51 -12.50
CA GLY A 498 -7.93 -0.90 -11.65
C GLY A 498 -8.27 0.20 -10.63
N LEU A 499 -7.24 0.84 -10.06
CA LEU A 499 -7.42 1.93 -9.10
C LEU A 499 -7.87 3.24 -9.77
N ALA A 500 -7.35 3.58 -10.94
CA ALA A 500 -7.82 4.71 -11.74
C ALA A 500 -9.29 4.54 -12.16
N ALA A 501 -9.68 3.32 -12.55
CA ALA A 501 -11.07 2.99 -12.80
C ALA A 501 -11.94 3.14 -11.54
N GLY A 502 -11.41 2.75 -10.37
CA GLY A 502 -12.02 2.98 -9.06
C GLY A 502 -12.28 4.47 -8.81
N MET A 503 -11.30 5.33 -9.06
CA MET A 503 -11.41 6.79 -8.93
C MET A 503 -12.53 7.36 -9.80
N ILE A 504 -12.59 6.97 -11.07
CA ILE A 504 -13.64 7.41 -11.99
C ILE A 504 -15.01 6.84 -11.57
N SER A 505 -15.07 5.57 -11.16
CA SER A 505 -16.31 4.93 -10.75
C SER A 505 -16.90 5.56 -9.48
N ARG A 506 -16.07 6.04 -8.55
CA ARG A 506 -16.50 6.78 -7.34
C ARG A 506 -17.29 8.03 -7.71
N ASP A 507 -16.85 8.75 -8.74
CA ASP A 507 -17.49 10.00 -9.18
C ASP A 507 -18.82 9.71 -9.94
N LEU A 508 -18.96 8.51 -10.48
CA LEU A 508 -20.20 8.04 -11.13
C LEU A 508 -21.20 7.44 -10.12
N ALA A 509 -20.72 6.57 -9.23
CA ALA A 509 -21.49 5.86 -8.21
C ALA A 509 -20.58 5.55 -7.00
N GLY A 510 -20.75 6.29 -5.90
CA GLY A 510 -19.88 6.18 -4.73
C GLY A 510 -19.88 4.78 -4.07
N GLN A 511 -20.92 3.97 -4.29
CA GLN A 511 -21.09 2.63 -3.72
C GLN A 511 -20.06 1.62 -4.25
N VAL A 512 -19.50 1.85 -5.45
CA VAL A 512 -18.59 0.90 -6.13
C VAL A 512 -17.39 0.52 -5.28
N ARG A 513 -16.83 1.47 -4.53
CA ARG A 513 -15.66 1.22 -3.67
C ARG A 513 -15.90 0.13 -2.62
N HIS A 514 -17.16 -0.03 -2.16
CA HIS A 514 -17.53 -1.03 -1.17
C HIS A 514 -17.59 -2.46 -1.74
N TRP A 515 -17.59 -2.59 -3.06
CA TRP A 515 -17.51 -3.88 -3.76
C TRP A 515 -16.08 -4.22 -4.21
N CYS A 516 -15.11 -3.40 -3.84
CA CYS A 516 -13.72 -3.57 -4.24
C CYS A 516 -12.84 -4.00 -3.05
N LEU A 517 -11.90 -4.91 -3.31
CA LEU A 517 -10.76 -5.19 -2.46
C LEU A 517 -9.46 -4.88 -3.20
N LEU A 518 -8.43 -4.51 -2.44
CA LEU A 518 -7.07 -4.37 -2.96
C LEU A 518 -6.18 -5.42 -2.28
N ALA A 519 -5.63 -6.34 -3.06
CA ALA A 519 -4.78 -7.41 -2.53
C ALA A 519 -3.45 -6.84 -2.00
N ASP A 520 -2.72 -6.12 -2.84
CA ASP A 520 -1.40 -5.57 -2.58
C ASP A 520 -1.25 -4.30 -3.42
N HIS A 521 -0.47 -3.32 -2.95
CA HIS A 521 -0.24 -2.09 -3.71
C HIS A 521 0.97 -2.17 -4.67
N GLY A 522 1.71 -3.28 -4.66
CA GLY A 522 2.84 -3.59 -5.54
C GLY A 522 4.05 -2.66 -5.46
N GLY A 523 4.21 -1.95 -4.34
CA GLY A 523 5.16 -0.84 -4.23
C GLY A 523 4.85 0.39 -5.10
N GLN A 524 3.76 0.38 -5.88
CA GLN A 524 3.46 1.41 -6.87
C GLN A 524 2.84 2.67 -6.24
N PRO A 525 3.40 3.88 -6.45
CA PRO A 525 2.91 5.11 -5.82
C PRO A 525 1.47 5.48 -6.19
N ALA A 526 1.09 5.35 -7.47
CA ALA A 526 -0.27 5.57 -7.94
C ALA A 526 -1.28 4.68 -7.18
N VAL A 527 -0.98 3.39 -7.06
CA VAL A 527 -1.87 2.43 -6.39
C VAL A 527 -2.08 2.81 -4.93
N ARG A 528 -1.02 3.17 -4.20
CA ARG A 528 -1.12 3.61 -2.79
C ARG A 528 -1.97 4.87 -2.65
N LEU A 529 -1.71 5.91 -3.45
CA LEU A 529 -2.46 7.16 -3.35
C LEU A 529 -3.94 6.96 -3.68
N ALA A 530 -4.26 6.24 -4.76
CA ALA A 530 -5.65 5.97 -5.11
C ALA A 530 -6.34 5.07 -4.08
N ALA A 531 -5.63 4.10 -3.52
CA ALA A 531 -6.12 3.26 -2.43
C ALA A 531 -6.52 4.09 -1.21
N ASP A 532 -5.68 5.05 -0.80
CA ASP A 532 -5.98 5.96 0.31
C ASP A 532 -7.22 6.82 0.01
N VAL A 533 -7.32 7.37 -1.20
CA VAL A 533 -8.46 8.20 -1.62
C VAL A 533 -9.77 7.39 -1.73
N LEU A 534 -9.69 6.12 -2.10
CA LEU A 534 -10.85 5.21 -2.16
C LEU A 534 -11.17 4.57 -0.80
N GLY A 535 -10.33 4.74 0.23
CA GLY A 535 -10.47 4.06 1.51
C GLY A 535 -10.22 2.55 1.45
N LEU A 536 -9.42 2.10 0.47
CA LEU A 536 -9.07 0.70 0.25
C LEU A 536 -7.72 0.39 0.87
N THR A 537 -7.68 0.00 2.15
CA THR A 537 -6.41 -0.46 2.73
C THR A 537 -6.00 -1.81 2.13
N PRO A 538 -4.79 -1.97 1.54
CA PRO A 538 -4.32 -3.24 1.01
C PRO A 538 -4.39 -4.37 2.04
N LEU A 539 -4.66 -5.59 1.57
CA LEU A 539 -4.72 -6.77 2.44
C LEU A 539 -3.33 -7.29 2.82
N LEU A 540 -2.35 -7.08 1.94
CA LEU A 540 -0.96 -7.51 2.06
C LEU A 540 0.00 -6.36 1.70
N ASP A 541 1.24 -6.42 2.19
CA ASP A 541 2.39 -5.57 1.78
C ASP A 541 3.57 -6.47 1.38
N LEU A 542 3.32 -7.34 0.39
CA LEU A 542 4.33 -8.17 -0.26
C LEU A 542 5.16 -7.37 -1.28
N ARG A 543 4.64 -6.23 -1.74
CA ARG A 543 5.29 -5.36 -2.76
C ARG A 543 5.61 -6.12 -4.03
N LEU A 544 4.66 -6.95 -4.47
CA LEU A 544 4.78 -7.69 -5.71
C LEU A 544 4.56 -6.72 -6.88
N ASP A 545 5.52 -6.67 -7.80
CA ASP A 545 5.39 -5.90 -9.04
C ASP A 545 5.21 -6.82 -10.24
N LEU A 546 4.32 -7.82 -10.08
CA LEU A 546 4.02 -8.78 -11.16
C LEU A 546 3.07 -8.18 -12.21
N GLY A 547 2.26 -7.19 -11.80
CA GLY A 547 1.33 -6.47 -12.66
C GLY A 547 0.18 -7.32 -13.21
N GLU A 548 -0.64 -6.73 -14.09
CA GLU A 548 -1.61 -7.46 -14.94
C GLU A 548 -2.68 -8.30 -14.22
N GLY A 549 -2.93 -8.11 -12.92
CA GLY A 549 -3.82 -8.97 -12.13
C GLY A 549 -3.09 -10.09 -11.38
N ALA A 550 -1.78 -10.26 -11.60
CA ALA A 550 -0.99 -11.33 -11.02
C ALA A 550 -0.81 -11.16 -9.50
N ASN A 551 -0.76 -9.93 -8.97
CA ASN A 551 -0.66 -9.72 -7.52
C ASN A 551 -1.95 -10.18 -6.82
N ALA A 552 -3.09 -9.85 -7.40
CA ALA A 552 -4.40 -10.29 -6.93
C ALA A 552 -4.54 -11.83 -6.97
N LEU A 553 -4.10 -12.47 -8.06
CA LEU A 553 -4.10 -13.93 -8.17
C LEU A 553 -3.14 -14.59 -7.19
N ALA A 554 -1.95 -14.01 -6.95
CA ALA A 554 -0.98 -14.54 -5.98
C ALA A 554 -1.51 -14.48 -4.53
N ALA A 555 -2.31 -13.48 -4.20
CA ALA A 555 -2.94 -13.34 -2.88
C ALA A 555 -4.12 -14.30 -2.66
N LEU A 556 -4.83 -14.68 -3.73
CA LEU A 556 -6.10 -15.41 -3.67
C LEU A 556 -6.07 -16.72 -2.85
N PRO A 557 -5.03 -17.58 -2.92
CA PRO A 557 -4.96 -18.79 -2.11
C PRO A 557 -5.00 -18.52 -0.60
N LEU A 558 -4.32 -17.44 -0.15
CA LEU A 558 -4.33 -17.01 1.24
C LEU A 558 -5.72 -16.52 1.65
N LEU A 559 -6.35 -15.69 0.81
CA LEU A 559 -7.72 -15.18 1.06
C LEU A 559 -8.73 -16.33 1.20
N ARG A 560 -8.66 -17.33 0.31
CA ARG A 560 -9.51 -18.54 0.38
C ARG A 560 -9.24 -19.37 1.63
N SER A 561 -7.99 -19.48 2.05
CA SER A 561 -7.61 -20.21 3.27
C SER A 561 -8.21 -19.55 4.51
N VAL A 562 -8.16 -18.21 4.58
CA VAL A 562 -8.80 -17.43 5.66
C VAL A 562 -10.31 -17.67 5.70
N LEU A 563 -11.00 -17.56 4.55
CA LEU A 563 -12.44 -17.82 4.47
C LEU A 563 -12.79 -19.26 4.85
N SER A 564 -11.98 -20.23 4.40
CA SER A 564 -12.19 -21.65 4.71
C SER A 564 -12.07 -21.91 6.20
N LEU A 565 -11.04 -21.35 6.83
CA LEU A 565 -10.80 -21.50 8.25
C LEU A 565 -11.90 -20.81 9.08
N ALA A 566 -12.27 -19.58 8.70
CA ALA A 566 -13.36 -18.84 9.33
C ALA A 566 -14.70 -19.57 9.23
N ALA A 567 -14.95 -20.31 8.14
CA ALA A 567 -16.18 -21.08 7.97
C ALA A 567 -16.18 -22.44 8.70
N ALA A 568 -15.02 -23.04 8.91
CA ALA A 568 -14.89 -24.40 9.44
C ALA A 568 -14.61 -24.50 10.94
N LEU A 569 -14.04 -23.46 11.56
CA LEU A 569 -13.65 -23.53 12.97
C LEU A 569 -14.85 -23.57 13.92
N PRO A 570 -14.77 -24.36 15.01
CA PRO A 570 -15.79 -24.37 16.05
C PRO A 570 -15.73 -23.09 16.90
N VAL A 571 -16.82 -22.82 17.61
CA VAL A 571 -16.88 -21.80 18.67
C VAL A 571 -16.04 -22.27 19.86
N ARG A 572 -15.32 -21.35 20.50
CA ARG A 572 -14.50 -21.61 21.69
C ARG A 572 -15.36 -22.25 22.79
N PRO A 573 -14.96 -23.42 23.33
CA PRO A 573 -15.68 -24.04 24.44
C PRO A 573 -15.71 -23.11 25.65
N ARG A 574 -16.89 -22.91 26.26
CA ARG A 574 -16.98 -22.25 27.57
C ARG A 574 -16.40 -23.21 28.62
N LEU A 575 -15.20 -22.93 29.11
CA LEU A 575 -14.63 -23.67 30.23
C LEU A 575 -15.38 -23.27 31.51
N GLY A 576 -16.43 -24.02 31.85
CA GLY A 576 -17.24 -23.77 33.06
C GLY A 576 -18.61 -24.43 33.17
N GLY A 577 -18.98 -25.39 32.30
CA GLY A 577 -20.21 -26.18 32.46
C GLY A 577 -19.90 -27.65 32.72
N GLY A 578 -19.92 -28.07 33.99
CA GLY A 578 -20.10 -29.49 34.30
C GLY A 578 -21.51 -29.93 33.88
N PRO A 579 -21.76 -31.23 33.66
CA PRO A 579 -23.12 -31.73 33.46
C PRO A 579 -23.84 -31.65 34.80
N ASP A 580 -24.50 -30.52 35.08
CA ASP A 580 -25.59 -30.32 36.05
C ASP A 580 -25.75 -28.80 36.26
N SER A 581 -26.49 -28.14 35.38
CA SER A 581 -27.11 -26.85 35.69
C SER A 581 -28.37 -26.68 34.83
N GLU A 582 -29.32 -27.61 35.02
CA GLU A 582 -30.73 -27.21 34.95
C GLU A 582 -31.01 -26.41 36.24
N ASP A 583 -31.73 -25.30 36.10
CA ASP A 583 -32.20 -24.37 37.13
C ASP A 583 -31.19 -23.32 37.67
N GLU A 584 -31.12 -22.16 37.01
CA GLU A 584 -31.02 -20.88 37.75
C GLU A 584 -32.44 -20.28 37.89
N PRO A 585 -32.90 -19.95 39.10
CA PRO A 585 -34.23 -19.43 39.34
C PRO A 585 -34.32 -17.95 38.92
N ASP A 586 -35.48 -17.60 38.36
CA ASP A 586 -35.89 -16.26 37.96
C ASP A 586 -35.66 -15.26 39.11
N PHE A 587 -34.84 -14.23 38.88
CA PHE A 587 -34.54 -13.21 39.88
C PHE A 587 -35.72 -12.25 40.00
N THR A 588 -36.57 -12.45 41.00
CA THR A 588 -37.61 -11.48 41.38
C THR A 588 -37.04 -10.34 42.22
N GLU A 589 -37.17 -9.11 41.72
CA GLU A 589 -36.77 -7.87 42.37
C GLU A 589 -37.60 -7.63 43.66
N PRO A 590 -36.99 -7.32 44.83
CA PRO A 590 -37.73 -7.09 46.06
C PRO A 590 -38.34 -5.68 46.11
N GLU A 591 -39.64 -5.57 46.41
CA GLU A 591 -40.32 -4.29 46.60
C GLU A 591 -39.71 -3.47 47.77
N PRO A 592 -39.53 -2.15 47.60
CA PRO A 592 -38.99 -1.30 48.66
C PRO A 592 -40.04 -1.01 49.74
N ALA A 593 -39.80 -1.48 50.96
CA ALA A 593 -40.57 -1.12 52.15
C ALA A 593 -40.09 0.24 52.73
N GLY A 594 -40.88 1.29 52.54
CA GLY A 594 -40.81 2.51 53.37
C GLY A 594 -41.07 3.82 52.61
N PRO A 595 -41.80 4.78 53.21
CA PRO A 595 -42.17 6.01 52.51
C PRO A 595 -40.97 6.95 52.41
N GLY A 596 -40.52 7.20 51.19
CA GLY A 596 -39.55 8.26 50.88
C GLY A 596 -40.16 9.65 51.15
N PRO A 597 -39.33 10.66 51.50
CA PRO A 597 -39.81 11.98 51.83
C PRO A 597 -40.28 12.73 50.58
N THR A 598 -41.59 12.82 50.39
CA THR A 598 -42.19 13.87 49.55
C THR A 598 -42.26 15.16 50.35
N THR A 599 -41.49 16.19 49.96
CA THR A 599 -41.97 17.58 49.92
C THR A 599 -41.02 18.44 49.07
N THR A 600 -41.42 18.75 47.84
CA THR A 600 -41.18 20.08 47.25
C THR A 600 -42.54 20.76 47.18
N HIS A 601 -42.79 21.70 48.09
CA HIS A 601 -43.93 22.61 48.02
C HIS A 601 -43.75 23.60 46.86
N PRO A 602 -44.79 23.92 46.09
CA PRO A 602 -44.89 25.19 45.39
C PRO A 602 -45.48 26.26 46.31
N GLU A 603 -45.00 27.48 46.11
CA GLU A 603 -45.27 28.69 46.89
C GLU A 603 -46.75 29.08 46.95
N SER A 604 -47.17 29.55 48.13
CA SER A 604 -48.39 30.33 48.31
C SER A 604 -48.20 31.77 47.82
N GLY A 605 -48.80 32.10 46.68
CA GLY A 605 -48.94 33.47 46.19
C GLY A 605 -50.40 33.91 46.20
N GLY A 606 -50.93 34.25 47.37
CA GLY A 606 -52.24 34.89 47.52
C GLY A 606 -52.10 36.19 48.29
N ARG A 607 -52.21 37.33 47.61
CA ARG A 607 -52.72 38.58 48.20
C ARG A 607 -53.66 39.25 47.20
N ALA A 608 -54.90 39.41 47.64
CA ALA A 608 -55.88 40.32 47.06
C ALA A 608 -55.44 41.77 47.28
N GLY A 609 -55.70 42.60 46.28
CA GLY A 609 -55.45 44.04 46.22
C GLY A 609 -55.77 44.53 44.82
#